data_AF-A0A1R4HRU5-F1
#
_entry.id   AF-A0A1R4HRU5-F1
#
_cell.length_a   1.000
_cell.length_b   1.000
_cell.length_c   1.000
_cell.angle_alpha   90.00
_cell.angle_beta   90.00
_cell.angle_gamma   90.00
#
_symmetry.space_group_name_H-M   'P 1'
#
loop_
_entity.id
_entity.type
_entity.pdbx_description
1 polymer ?
#
loop_
_entity_poly.entity_id
_entity_poly.type
_entity_poly.pdbx_seq_one_letter_code
_entity_poly.pdbx_strand_id
1 'polypeptide(L)' 'MFICDPHSPWQRGSNENLNGLIRDFYPKGTNFNDVSEDELRQMQDLLNARPRKTLGFNTPAETLDEYLRGVALTT' A
#
# COMPACT_ATOMS: atom_id res chain seq x y z
N MET A 1 -12.78 13.97 1.21
CA MET A 1 -12.88 12.60 0.66
C MET A 1 -12.55 12.67 -0.81
N PHE A 2 -11.46 12.05 -1.25
CA PHE A 2 -11.07 12.05 -2.67
C PHE A 2 -11.67 10.80 -3.35
N ILE A 3 -12.55 11.01 -4.32
CA ILE A 3 -13.26 9.97 -5.07
C ILE A 3 -12.85 10.08 -6.55
N CYS A 4 -12.85 8.97 -7.27
CA CYS A 4 -12.68 8.99 -8.73
C CYS A 4 -13.93 9.47 -9.44
N ASP A 5 -13.73 10.05 -10.61
CA ASP A 5 -14.81 10.21 -11.56
C ASP A 5 -15.40 8.83 -11.93
N PRO A 6 -16.73 8.73 -12.13
CA PRO A 6 -17.35 7.52 -12.61
C PRO A 6 -16.65 6.99 -13.86
N HIS A 7 -16.49 5.67 -13.96
CA HIS A 7 -15.83 4.99 -15.07
C HIS A 7 -14.36 5.39 -15.32
N SER A 8 -13.67 5.97 -14.33
CA SER A 8 -12.27 6.40 -14.45
C SER A 8 -11.30 5.62 -13.55
N PRO A 9 -11.18 4.28 -13.69
CA PRO A 9 -10.35 3.45 -12.81
C PRO A 9 -8.85 3.81 -12.84
N TRP A 10 -8.37 4.42 -13.92
CA TRP A 10 -6.98 4.85 -14.06
C TRP A 10 -6.58 5.95 -13.06
N GLN A 11 -7.53 6.72 -12.53
CA GLN A 11 -7.27 7.74 -11.51
C GLN A 11 -6.77 7.13 -10.18
N ARG A 12 -6.90 5.81 -10.00
CA ARG A 12 -6.43 5.07 -8.82
C ARG A 12 -5.63 3.82 -9.18
N GLY A 13 -4.84 3.88 -10.26
CA GLY A 13 -3.99 2.77 -10.68
C GLY A 13 -3.10 2.21 -9.55
N SER A 14 -2.57 3.06 -8.68
CA SER A 14 -1.76 2.64 -7.53
C SER A 14 -2.55 1.82 -6.51
N ASN A 15 -3.81 2.14 -6.26
CA ASN A 15 -4.66 1.38 -5.35
C ASN A 15 -4.98 0.00 -5.93
N GLU A 16 -5.29 -0.08 -7.23
CA GLU A 16 -5.56 -1.35 -7.88
C GLU A 16 -4.31 -2.25 -7.89
N ASN A 17 -3.12 -1.67 -8.09
CA ASN A 17 -1.87 -2.40 -7.94
C ASN A 17 -1.69 -2.94 -6.51
N LEU A 18 -1.91 -2.10 -5.49
CA LEU A 18 -1.81 -2.53 -4.09
C LEU A 18 -2.81 -3.63 -3.74
N ASN A 19 -4.06 -3.47 -4.16
CA ASN A 19 -5.11 -4.47 -3.97
C ASN A 19 -4.75 -5.81 -4.63
N GLY A 20 -4.05 -5.80 -5.77
CA GLY A 20 -3.52 -7.01 -6.39
C GLY A 20 -2.58 -7.77 -5.45
N LEU A 21 -1.68 -7.07 -4.78
CA LEU A 21 -0.69 -7.67 -3.88
C LEU A 21 -1.33 -8.18 -2.59
N ILE A 22 -2.34 -7.47 -2.07
CA ILE A 22 -3.12 -7.96 -0.91
C ILE A 22 -3.78 -9.30 -1.27
N ARG A 23 -4.23 -9.46 -2.51
CA ARG A 23 -4.84 -10.72 -2.98
C ARG A 23 -3.87 -11.89 -3.11
N ASP A 24 -2.55 -11.63 -3.15
CA ASP A 24 -1.54 -12.69 -3.05
C ASP A 24 -1.55 -13.34 -1.64
N PHE A 25 -1.97 -12.60 -0.61
CA PHE A 25 -2.11 -13.09 0.77
C PHE A 25 -3.54 -13.57 1.07
N TYR A 26 -4.53 -12.76 0.67
CA TYR A 26 -5.93 -12.97 0.99
C TYR A 26 -6.77 -12.95 -0.30
N PRO A 27 -7.06 -14.13 -0.88
CA PRO A 27 -7.82 -14.23 -2.11
C PRO A 27 -9.17 -13.49 -2.07
N LYS A 28 -9.72 -13.19 -3.24
CA LYS A 28 -11.03 -12.54 -3.31
C LYS A 28 -12.09 -13.37 -2.59
N GLY A 29 -12.81 -12.76 -1.66
CA GLY A 29 -13.83 -13.42 -0.85
C GLY A 29 -13.36 -13.78 0.56
N THR A 30 -12.10 -13.53 0.92
CA THR A 30 -11.66 -13.62 2.31
C THR A 30 -12.50 -12.70 3.21
N ASN A 31 -13.07 -13.28 4.26
CA ASN A 31 -13.71 -12.52 5.34
C ASN A 31 -12.62 -12.03 6.29
N PHE A 32 -12.32 -10.74 6.26
CA PHE A 32 -11.29 -10.14 7.11
C PHE A 32 -11.64 -10.13 8.59
N ASN A 33 -12.91 -10.39 8.97
CA ASN A 33 -13.26 -10.57 10.39
C ASN A 33 -12.70 -11.89 10.97
N ASP A 34 -12.35 -12.85 10.10
CA ASP A 34 -11.78 -14.13 10.51
C ASP A 34 -10.24 -14.12 10.47
N VAL A 35 -9.64 -13.00 10.03
CA VAL A 35 -8.19 -12.80 9.98
C VAL A 35 -7.76 -12.05 11.23
N SER A 36 -6.74 -12.55 11.93
CA SER A 36 -6.28 -11.88 13.13
C SER A 36 -5.57 -10.56 12.81
N GLU A 37 -5.63 -9.63 13.76
CA GLU A 37 -4.93 -8.35 13.67
C GLU A 37 -3.40 -8.52 13.49
N ASP A 38 -2.82 -9.58 14.05
CA ASP A 38 -1.39 -9.89 13.90
C ASP A 38 -1.04 -10.36 12.48
N GLU A 39 -1.89 -11.19 11.87
CA GLU A 39 -1.73 -11.60 10.46
C GLU A 39 -1.88 -10.41 9.50
N LEU A 40 -2.80 -9.48 9.81
CA LEU A 40 -2.95 -8.24 9.06
C LEU A 40 -1.70 -7.35 9.18
N ARG A 41 -1.17 -7.18 10.39
CA ARG A 41 0.09 -6.45 10.63
C ARG A 41 1.24 -7.08 9.88
N GLN A 42 1.39 -8.40 9.95
CA GLN A 42 2.46 -9.10 9.25
C GLN A 42 2.40 -8.88 7.74
N MET A 43 1.20 -8.96 7.13
CA MET A 43 1.03 -8.64 5.71
C MET A 43 1.41 -7.18 5.42
N GLN A 44 0.98 -6.23 6.25
CA GLN A 44 1.30 -4.81 6.08
C GLN A 44 2.82 -4.58 6.13
N ASP A 45 3.51 -5.17 7.10
CA ASP A 45 4.96 -5.08 7.24
C ASP A 45 5.66 -5.63 6.01
N LEU A 46 5.25 -6.80 5.51
CA LEU A 46 5.78 -7.39 4.29
C LEU A 46 5.54 -6.51 3.06
N LEU A 47 4.35 -5.91 2.93
CA LEU A 47 4.04 -5.02 1.81
C LEU A 47 4.83 -3.71 1.85
N ASN A 48 5.07 -3.18 3.06
CA ASN A 48 5.82 -1.95 3.33
C ASN A 48 7.32 -2.15 3.22
N ALA A 49 7.83 -3.37 3.45
CA ALA A 49 9.22 -3.76 3.27
C ALA A 49 9.52 -4.29 1.86
N ARG A 50 8.53 -4.40 0.97
CA ARG A 50 8.71 -4.92 -0.40
C ARG A 50 9.24 -3.84 -1.35
N PRO A 51 10.42 -4.02 -1.97
CA PRO A 51 10.94 -3.12 -3.01
C PRO A 51 9.95 -2.89 -4.16
N ARG A 52 9.79 -1.63 -4.59
CA ARG A 52 8.88 -1.25 -5.70
C ARG A 52 9.64 -0.67 -6.86
N LYS A 53 9.45 -1.22 -8.06
CA LYS A 53 10.04 -0.67 -9.30
C LYS A 53 9.65 0.80 -9.52
N THR A 54 8.43 1.18 -9.16
CA THR A 54 7.92 2.56 -9.26
C THR A 54 8.60 3.53 -8.30
N LEU A 55 9.25 3.03 -7.26
CA LEU A 55 10.04 3.80 -6.28
C LEU A 55 11.55 3.62 -6.50
N GLY A 56 11.99 3.26 -7.70
CA GLY A 56 13.40 3.02 -7.97
C GLY A 56 13.98 1.81 -7.23
N PHE A 57 13.13 0.83 -6.91
CA PHE A 57 13.44 -0.34 -6.07
C PHE A 57 13.66 -0.05 -4.58
N ASN A 58 13.34 1.16 -4.10
CA ASN A 58 13.18 1.40 -2.67
C ASN A 58 11.89 0.77 -2.15
N THR A 59 11.82 0.56 -0.84
CA THR A 59 10.61 0.11 -0.14
C THR A 59 9.69 1.30 0.15
N PRO A 60 8.36 1.07 0.24
CA PRO A 60 7.43 2.10 0.68
C PRO A 60 7.80 2.72 2.03
N ALA A 61 8.28 1.92 2.99
CA ALA A 61 8.69 2.40 4.30
C ALA A 61 9.87 3.40 4.21
N GLU A 62 10.91 3.07 3.44
CA GLU A 62 12.07 3.95 3.25
C GLU A 62 11.70 5.27 2.58
N THR A 63 10.90 5.20 1.50
CA THR A 63 10.51 6.40 0.75
C THR A 63 9.61 7.32 1.60
N LEU A 64 8.75 6.74 2.43
CA LEU A 64 7.91 7.50 3.35
C LEU A 64 8.75 8.17 4.45
N ASP A 65 9.70 7.46 5.05
CA ASP A 65 10.61 8.02 6.07
C ASP A 65 11.44 9.18 5.49
N GLU A 66 11.99 9.02 4.28
CA GLU A 66 12.70 10.10 3.58
C GLU A 66 11.81 11.32 3.36
N TYR A 67 10.58 11.11 2.87
CA TYR A 67 9.61 12.20 2.67
C TYR A 67 9.29 12.94 3.97
N LEU A 68 9.03 12.21 5.06
CA LEU A 68 8.71 12.80 6.36
C LEU A 68 9.88 13.60 6.92
N ARG A 69 11.12 13.12 6.77
CA ARG A 69 12.32 13.87 7.15
C ARG A 69 12.49 15.13 6.33
N GLY A 70 12.25 15.05 5.01
CA GLY A 70 12.30 16.21 4.12
C GLY A 70 11.28 17.29 4.52
N VAL A 71 10.05 16.89 4.85
CA VAL A 71 9.01 17.81 5.34
C VAL A 71 9.40 18.43 6.68
N ALA A 72 9.90 17.63 7.64
CA ALA A 72 10.30 18.10 8.96
C ALA A 72 11.45 19.12 8.94
N LEU A 73 12.30 19.11 7.90
CA LEU A 73 13.38 20.09 7.70
C LEU A 73 12.89 21.42 7.09
N THR A 74 11.67 21.46 6.55
CA THR A 74 11.08 22.64 5.90
C THR A 74 10.10 23.43 6.77
N THR A 75 9.85 22.97 8.00
CA THR A 75 9.02 23.61 9.04
C THR A 75 9.86 24.11 10.19
#